data_AF-A0A2D5EQW6-F1
#
_entry.id   AF-A0A2D5EQW6-F1
#
_cell.length_a   1.000
_cell.length_b   1.000
_cell.length_c   1.000
_cell.angle_alpha   90.00
_cell.angle_beta   90.00
_cell.angle_gamma   90.00
#
_symmetry.space_group_name_H-M   'P 1'
#
loop_
_entity.id
_entity.type
_entity.pdbx_description
1 polymer ?
#
loop_
_entity_poly.entity_id
_entity_poly.type
_entity_poly.pdbx_seq_one_letter_code
_entity_poly.pdbx_strand_id
1 'polypeptide(L)'
;MRALLVFALLLLAPLGAAQEATPGLEARLRAAEEAPEAREAAGPLRQAREALARAEALEGPAARRARGIADAALTLAERRIARARARAVLAQAQRQAEAATRRAAVAREALERARRRASGQGAGSGAGSGAGDASGGSVGGGDPDGDGSGGASGDRDANEGAEASE
;
A
#
# COMPACT_ATOMS: atom_id res chain seq x y z
N MET A 1 -23.82 -20.46 11.73
CA MET A 1 -23.39 -21.26 10.56
C MET A 1 -23.92 -20.65 9.26
N ARG A 2 -23.51 -19.42 8.90
CA ARG A 2 -23.89 -18.76 7.62
C ARG A 2 -22.72 -18.09 6.91
N ALA A 3 -21.52 -18.12 7.50
CA ALA A 3 -20.31 -17.48 6.95
C ALA A 3 -19.47 -18.41 6.03
N LEU A 4 -19.80 -19.70 5.95
CA LEU A 4 -19.03 -20.68 5.16
C LEU A 4 -19.48 -20.80 3.70
N LEU A 5 -20.63 -20.21 3.33
CA LEU A 5 -21.18 -20.33 1.97
C LEU A 5 -20.70 -19.26 0.99
N VAL A 6 -20.10 -18.16 1.47
CA VAL A 6 -19.56 -17.11 0.58
C VAL A 6 -18.18 -17.50 0.02
N PHE A 7 -17.43 -18.34 0.73
CA PHE A 7 -16.09 -18.76 0.30
C PHE A 7 -16.12 -19.88 -0.76
N ALA A 8 -17.19 -20.69 -0.79
CA ALA A 8 -17.34 -21.77 -1.77
C ALA A 8 -17.84 -21.29 -3.15
N LEU A 9 -18.45 -20.10 -3.23
CA LEU A 9 -18.95 -19.52 -4.48
C LEU A 9 -17.90 -18.72 -5.28
N LEU A 10 -16.73 -18.46 -4.68
CA LEU A 10 -15.58 -17.84 -5.36
C LEU A 10 -14.62 -18.85 -6.00
N LEU A 11 -14.83 -20.15 -5.74
CA LEU A 11 -14.03 -21.25 -6.29
C LEU A 11 -14.66 -21.92 -7.52
N LEU A 12 -15.81 -21.42 -7.98
CA LEU A 12 -16.55 -21.95 -9.13
C LEU A 12 -16.79 -20.87 -10.20
N ALA A 13 -15.80 -20.01 -10.44
CA ALA A 13 -15.76 -19.24 -11.67
C ALA A 13 -15.54 -20.22 -12.85
N PRO A 14 -16.32 -20.12 -13.93
CA PRO A 14 -16.26 -21.07 -15.05
C PRO A 14 -14.88 -20.95 -15.72
N LEU A 15 -14.07 -22.00 -15.61
CA LEU A 15 -12.79 -22.19 -16.33
C LEU A 15 -12.97 -22.39 -17.85
N GLY A 16 -14.08 -21.97 -18.43
CA GLY A 16 -14.38 -22.16 -19.84
C GLY A 16 -15.31 -21.07 -20.35
N ALA A 17 -14.74 -19.98 -20.87
CA ALA A 17 -15.28 -19.12 -21.94
C ALA A 17 -14.58 -17.74 -21.98
N ALA A 18 -13.26 -17.71 -21.84
CA ALA A 18 -12.47 -16.53 -22.18
C ALA A 18 -11.17 -17.01 -22.81
N GLN A 19 -11.22 -17.41 -24.09
CA GLN A 19 -10.09 -17.13 -24.97
C GLN A 19 -10.04 -15.61 -25.11
N GLU A 20 -9.66 -14.91 -24.05
CA GLU A 20 -9.26 -13.52 -24.13
C GLU A 20 -8.12 -13.50 -25.13
N ALA A 21 -8.38 -12.88 -26.28
CA ALA A 21 -7.38 -12.67 -27.32
C ALA A 21 -6.15 -12.11 -26.62
N THR A 22 -5.09 -12.93 -26.55
CA THR A 22 -3.91 -12.58 -25.78
C THR A 22 -3.40 -11.26 -26.35
N PRO A 23 -3.33 -10.18 -25.54
CA PRO A 23 -2.98 -8.88 -26.05
C PRO A 23 -1.64 -8.96 -26.77
N GLY A 24 -1.57 -8.33 -27.95
CA GLY A 24 -0.35 -8.28 -28.75
C GLY A 24 0.82 -7.75 -27.92
N LEU A 25 2.04 -8.10 -28.32
CA LEU A 25 3.24 -7.81 -27.53
C LEU A 25 3.41 -6.30 -27.25
N GLU A 26 3.04 -5.46 -28.21
CA GLU A 26 3.03 -4.00 -28.09
C GLU A 26 1.99 -3.50 -27.07
N ALA A 27 0.79 -4.09 -27.06
CA ALA A 27 -0.24 -3.76 -26.08
C ALA A 27 0.16 -4.17 -24.66
N ARG A 28 0.78 -5.35 -24.52
CA ARG A 28 1.37 -5.80 -23.25
C ARG A 28 2.49 -4.88 -22.77
N LEU A 29 3.39 -4.46 -23.68
CA LEU A 29 4.46 -3.51 -23.35
C LEU A 29 3.88 -2.18 -22.86
N ARG A 30 2.90 -1.62 -23.58
CA ARG A 30 2.24 -0.38 -23.18
C ARG A 30 1.59 -0.50 -21.80
N ALA A 31 0.83 -1.57 -21.55
CA ALA A 31 0.21 -1.82 -20.25
C ALA A 31 1.25 -1.96 -19.12
N ALA A 32 2.40 -2.58 -19.40
CA ALA A 32 3.48 -2.72 -18.42
C ALA A 32 4.21 -1.38 -18.15
N GLU A 33 4.31 -0.51 -19.15
CA GLU A 33 4.88 0.84 -19.00
C GLU A 33 3.95 1.80 -18.24
N GLU A 34 2.64 1.64 -18.37
CA GLU A 34 1.62 2.42 -17.66
C GLU A 34 1.41 1.95 -16.21
N ALA A 35 1.97 0.80 -15.83
CA ALA A 35 1.84 0.30 -14.47
C ALA A 35 2.50 1.24 -13.45
N PRO A 36 1.86 1.51 -12.28
CA PRO A 36 2.45 2.36 -11.25
C PRO A 36 3.84 1.90 -10.79
N GLU A 37 4.10 0.59 -10.86
CA GLU A 37 5.36 -0.03 -10.47
C GLU A 37 6.36 -0.20 -11.64
N ALA A 38 6.10 0.38 -12.82
CA ALA A 38 6.93 0.22 -14.02
C ALA A 38 8.40 0.59 -13.80
N ARG A 39 8.67 1.58 -12.93
CA ARG A 39 10.03 1.99 -12.55
C ARG A 39 10.90 0.84 -12.02
N GLU A 40 10.30 -0.13 -11.34
CA GLU A 40 10.99 -1.31 -10.77
C GLU A 40 11.42 -2.31 -11.86
N ALA A 41 10.89 -2.15 -13.07
CA ALA A 41 11.14 -2.97 -14.24
C ALA A 41 11.77 -2.18 -15.41
N ALA A 42 12.30 -0.97 -15.17
CA ALA A 42 12.78 -0.07 -16.23
C ALA A 42 13.81 -0.72 -17.19
N GLY A 43 14.76 -1.51 -16.66
CA GLY A 43 15.75 -2.22 -17.47
C GLY A 43 15.11 -3.23 -18.44
N PRO A 44 14.36 -4.24 -17.94
CA PRO A 44 13.63 -5.18 -18.80
C PRO A 44 12.65 -4.52 -19.77
N LEU A 45 11.92 -3.47 -19.37
CA LEU A 45 11.02 -2.73 -20.27
C LEU A 45 11.78 -2.07 -21.42
N ARG A 46 12.91 -1.41 -21.12
CA ARG A 46 13.78 -0.84 -22.17
C ARG A 46 14.28 -1.92 -23.13
N GLN A 47 14.72 -3.07 -22.61
CA GLN A 47 15.18 -4.19 -23.43
C GLN A 47 14.06 -4.74 -24.33
N ALA A 48 12.83 -4.84 -23.82
CA ALA A 48 11.67 -5.27 -24.60
C ALA A 48 11.38 -4.28 -25.75
N ARG A 49 11.41 -2.97 -25.47
CA ARG A 49 11.21 -1.90 -26.46
C ARG A 49 12.27 -1.94 -27.56
N GLU A 50 13.55 -2.03 -27.19
CA GLU A 50 14.66 -2.13 -28.14
C GLU A 50 14.59 -3.41 -28.99
N ALA A 51 14.17 -4.53 -28.40
CA ALA A 51 13.99 -5.79 -29.11
C ALA A 51 12.82 -5.73 -30.11
N LEU A 52 11.70 -5.08 -29.74
CA LEU A 52 10.59 -4.82 -30.66
C LEU A 52 11.02 -3.91 -31.83
N ALA A 53 11.66 -2.77 -31.54
CA ALA A 53 12.14 -1.86 -32.57
C ALA A 53 13.12 -2.56 -33.54
N ARG A 54 14.00 -3.42 -33.02
CA ARG A 54 14.86 -4.27 -33.87
C ARG A 54 14.06 -5.26 -34.71
N ALA A 55 12.98 -5.82 -34.18
CA ALA A 55 12.15 -6.75 -34.93
C ALA A 55 11.43 -6.11 -36.11
N GLU A 56 11.14 -4.80 -36.04
CA GLU A 56 10.56 -4.02 -37.14
C GLU A 56 11.56 -3.77 -38.27
N ALA A 57 12.84 -3.62 -37.93
CA ALA A 57 13.92 -3.38 -38.90
C ALA A 57 14.52 -4.68 -39.50
N LEU A 58 14.07 -5.84 -39.04
CA LEU A 58 14.60 -7.15 -39.44
C LEU A 58 13.52 -7.95 -40.18
N GLU A 59 13.96 -8.96 -40.94
CA GLU A 59 13.06 -9.89 -41.63
C GLU A 59 13.32 -11.36 -41.25
N GLY A 60 12.33 -12.20 -41.54
CA GLY A 60 12.47 -13.66 -41.45
C GLY A 60 12.85 -14.17 -40.05
N PRO A 61 13.81 -15.11 -39.93
CA PRO A 61 14.19 -15.70 -38.65
C PRO A 61 14.76 -14.69 -37.63
N ALA A 62 15.43 -13.65 -38.09
CA ALA A 62 16.01 -12.64 -37.21
C ALA A 62 14.93 -11.80 -36.51
N ALA A 63 13.90 -11.38 -37.26
CA ALA A 63 12.74 -10.70 -36.70
C ALA A 63 12.00 -11.55 -35.66
N ARG A 64 11.80 -12.84 -35.94
CA ARG A 64 11.17 -13.77 -34.98
C ARG A 64 11.98 -13.92 -33.69
N ARG A 65 13.31 -14.04 -33.79
CA ARG A 65 14.18 -14.07 -32.61
C ARG A 65 14.10 -12.78 -31.80
N ALA A 66 14.11 -11.62 -32.47
CA ALA A 66 13.97 -10.33 -31.81
C ALA A 66 12.62 -10.21 -31.06
N ARG A 67 11.50 -10.66 -31.66
CA ARG A 67 10.20 -10.76 -30.97
C ARG A 67 10.23 -11.71 -29.77
N GLY A 68 10.93 -12.84 -29.88
CA GLY A 68 11.10 -13.78 -28.75
C GLY A 68 11.90 -13.17 -27.59
N ILE A 69 12.94 -12.39 -27.89
CA ILE A 69 13.70 -11.64 -26.88
C ILE A 69 12.79 -10.59 -26.23
N ALA A 70 11.99 -9.88 -27.02
CA ALA A 70 11.04 -8.89 -26.50
C ALA A 70 10.03 -9.53 -25.55
N ASP A 71 9.46 -10.69 -25.91
CA ASP A 71 8.51 -11.43 -25.05
C ASP A 71 9.15 -11.89 -23.73
N ALA A 72 10.37 -12.42 -23.79
CA ALA A 72 11.09 -12.84 -22.59
C ALA A 72 11.42 -11.65 -21.67
N ALA A 73 11.87 -10.53 -22.24
CA ALA A 73 12.15 -9.31 -21.49
C ALA A 73 10.88 -8.72 -20.87
N LEU A 74 9.77 -8.73 -21.61
CA LEU A 74 8.47 -8.27 -21.13
C LEU A 74 7.92 -9.16 -20.01
N THR A 75 8.03 -10.48 -20.15
CA THR A 75 7.64 -11.43 -19.09
C THR A 75 8.45 -11.20 -17.80
N LEU A 76 9.76 -10.91 -17.93
CA LEU A 76 10.58 -10.54 -16.79
C LEU A 76 10.14 -9.21 -16.16
N ALA A 77 9.79 -8.22 -16.98
CA ALA A 77 9.27 -6.93 -16.52
C ALA A 77 7.97 -7.10 -15.72
N GLU A 78 7.00 -7.82 -16.27
CA GLU A 78 5.71 -8.13 -15.64
C GLU A 78 5.90 -8.82 -14.29
N ARG A 79 6.81 -9.80 -14.19
CA ARG A 79 7.15 -10.46 -12.92
C ARG A 79 7.73 -9.50 -11.88
N ARG A 80 8.57 -8.55 -12.29
CA ARG A 80 9.14 -7.54 -11.39
C ARG A 80 8.06 -6.57 -10.89
N ILE A 81 7.19 -6.10 -11.77
CA ILE A 81 6.04 -5.26 -11.44
C ILE A 81 5.13 -6.00 -10.45
N ALA A 82 4.76 -7.25 -10.73
CA ALA A 82 3.93 -8.06 -9.84
C ALA A 82 4.57 -8.24 -8.45
N ARG A 83 5.89 -8.46 -8.40
CA ARG A 83 6.62 -8.58 -7.14
C ARG A 83 6.66 -7.28 -6.35
N ALA A 84 6.86 -6.15 -7.03
CA ALA A 84 6.82 -4.83 -6.40
C ALA A 84 5.45 -4.55 -5.79
N ARG A 85 4.38 -4.83 -6.55
CA ARG A 85 2.99 -4.71 -6.07
C ARG A 85 2.72 -5.58 -4.85
N ALA A 86 3.13 -6.85 -4.90
CA ALA A 86 2.95 -7.77 -3.78
C ALA A 86 3.67 -7.29 -2.50
N ARG A 87 4.88 -6.73 -2.63
CA ARG A 87 5.61 -6.12 -1.51
C ARG A 87 4.89 -4.91 -0.93
N ALA A 88 4.34 -4.05 -1.79
CA ALA A 88 3.58 -2.88 -1.34
C ALA A 88 2.32 -3.29 -0.56
N VAL A 89 1.58 -4.28 -1.07
CA VAL A 89 0.39 -4.84 -0.39
C VAL A 89 0.77 -5.45 0.96
N LEU A 90 1.85 -6.24 1.02
CA LEU A 90 2.32 -6.81 2.28
C LEU A 90 2.67 -5.74 3.31
N ALA A 91 3.42 -4.70 2.89
CA ALA A 91 3.79 -3.61 3.78
C ALA A 91 2.55 -2.84 4.28
N GLN A 92 1.54 -2.66 3.43
CA GLN A 92 0.27 -2.05 3.85
C GLN A 92 -0.47 -2.92 4.87
N ALA A 93 -0.55 -4.23 4.63
CA ALA A 93 -1.19 -5.17 5.55
C ALA A 93 -0.49 -5.19 6.92
N GLN A 94 0.84 -5.14 6.94
CA GLN A 94 1.62 -5.04 8.19
C GLN A 94 1.31 -3.77 8.97
N ARG A 95 1.30 -2.60 8.30
CA ARG A 95 0.92 -1.33 8.95
C ARG A 95 -0.51 -1.36 9.50
N GLN A 96 -1.45 -1.98 8.78
CA GLN A 96 -2.83 -2.14 9.24
C GLN A 96 -2.92 -3.06 10.47
N ALA A 97 -2.16 -4.16 10.48
CA ALA A 97 -2.09 -5.07 11.62
C ALA A 97 -1.53 -4.37 12.86
N GLU A 98 -0.43 -3.62 12.72
CA GLU A 98 0.13 -2.83 13.82
C GLU A 98 -0.86 -1.78 14.35
N ALA A 99 -1.55 -1.07 13.46
CA ALA A 99 -2.56 -0.10 13.84
C ALA A 99 -3.74 -0.76 14.57
N ALA A 100 -4.17 -1.95 14.15
CA ALA A 100 -5.18 -2.73 14.84
C ALA A 100 -4.73 -3.16 16.24
N THR A 101 -3.48 -3.63 16.38
CA THR A 101 -2.88 -4.00 17.68
C THR A 101 -2.82 -2.81 18.63
N ARG A 102 -2.40 -1.63 18.16
CA ARG A 102 -2.39 -0.40 18.97
C ARG A 102 -3.81 -0.02 19.44
N ARG A 103 -4.81 -0.06 18.55
CA ARG A 103 -6.21 0.19 18.92
C ARG A 103 -6.73 -0.82 19.95
N ALA A 104 -6.37 -2.09 19.80
CA ALA A 104 -6.75 -3.13 20.76
C ALA A 104 -6.13 -2.89 22.14
N ALA A 105 -4.87 -2.43 22.21
CA ALA A 105 -4.23 -2.07 23.47
C ALA A 105 -4.97 -0.92 24.17
N VAL A 106 -5.25 0.17 23.45
CA VAL A 106 -6.01 1.32 23.98
C VAL A 106 -7.40 0.92 24.46
N ALA A 107 -8.11 0.07 23.71
CA ALA A 107 -9.41 -0.43 24.09
C ALA A 107 -9.37 -1.28 25.38
N ARG A 108 -8.33 -2.11 25.54
CA ARG A 108 -8.12 -2.90 26.77
C ARG A 108 -7.86 -2.01 27.97
N GLU A 109 -6.99 -1.00 27.83
CA GLU A 109 -6.72 -0.04 28.91
C GLU A 109 -7.97 0.74 29.31
N ALA A 110 -8.80 1.15 28.33
CA ALA A 110 -10.06 1.83 28.59
C ALA A 110 -11.05 0.92 29.35
N LEU A 111 -11.13 -0.36 28.96
CA LEU A 111 -11.95 -1.37 29.64
C LEU A 111 -11.47 -1.59 31.09
N GLU A 112 -10.16 -1.71 31.31
CA GLU A 112 -9.58 -1.87 32.65
C GLU A 112 -9.86 -0.65 33.54
N ARG A 113 -9.69 0.57 33.00
CA ARG A 113 -10.04 1.80 33.70
C ARG A 113 -11.53 1.88 34.04
N ALA A 114 -12.42 1.40 33.14
CA ALA A 114 -13.85 1.32 33.43
C ALA A 114 -14.16 0.30 34.54
N ARG A 115 -13.53 -0.89 34.50
CA ARG A 115 -13.69 -1.92 35.53
C ARG A 115 -13.22 -1.45 36.91
N ARG A 116 -12.06 -0.78 37.01
CA ARG A 116 -11.55 -0.22 38.27
C ARG A 116 -12.47 0.82 38.87
N ARG A 117 -13.06 1.70 38.04
CA ARG A 117 -14.06 2.68 38.48
C ARG A 117 -15.31 2.00 39.05
N ALA A 118 -15.82 0.98 38.36
CA ALA A 118 -16.97 0.21 38.82
C ALA A 118 -16.70 -0.53 40.14
N SER A 119 -15.53 -1.15 40.31
CA SER A 119 -15.17 -1.84 41.55
C SER A 119 -14.84 -0.89 42.71
N GLY A 120 -14.27 0.29 42.41
CA GLY A 120 -13.95 1.32 43.41
C GLY A 120 -15.18 2.04 43.97
N GLN A 121 -16.27 2.11 43.20
CA GLN A 121 -17.55 2.66 43.66
C GLN A 121 -18.33 1.70 44.58
N GLY A 122 -17.92 0.42 44.68
CA GLY A 122 -18.55 -0.56 45.56
C GLY A 122 -18.06 -0.53 47.02
N ALA A 123 -16.95 0.15 47.33
CA ALA A 123 -16.35 0.18 48.68
C ALA A 123 -16.61 1.49 49.45
N GLY A 124 -17.31 2.46 48.86
CA GLY A 124 -17.55 3.80 49.42
C GLY A 124 -19.01 4.13 49.73
N SER A 125 -19.90 3.14 49.78
CA SER A 125 -21.30 3.34 50.21
C SER A 125 -21.41 3.22 51.74
N GLY A 126 -20.70 4.11 52.44
CA GLY A 126 -20.83 4.35 53.87
C GLY A 126 -21.02 5.84 54.09
N ALA A 127 -22.28 6.24 54.35
CA ALA A 127 -22.72 7.44 55.07
C ALA A 127 -21.97 8.78 54.81
N GLY A 128 -22.65 9.71 54.16
CA GLY A 128 -22.24 11.11 54.09
C GLY A 128 -23.40 12.02 53.68
N SER A 129 -24.26 12.34 54.64
CA SER A 129 -25.27 13.39 54.55
C SER A 129 -24.64 14.72 54.13
N GLY A 130 -25.28 15.47 53.25
CA GLY A 130 -24.84 16.82 52.89
C GLY A 130 -25.72 17.47 51.85
N ALA A 131 -26.85 18.01 52.29
CA ALA A 131 -27.61 19.02 51.57
C ALA A 131 -26.84 20.36 51.60
N GLY A 132 -27.03 21.18 50.54
CA GLY A 132 -26.47 22.53 50.40
C GLY A 132 -25.19 22.54 49.55
N ASP A 133 -24.97 23.42 48.59
CA ASP A 133 -25.62 24.68 48.25
C ASP A 133 -25.25 25.00 46.79
N ALA A 134 -26.13 25.74 46.13
CA ALA A 134 -25.93 26.26 44.78
C ALA A 134 -25.13 27.57 44.84
N SER A 135 -24.00 27.62 44.16
CA SER A 135 -23.42 28.83 43.55
C SER A 135 -22.18 28.38 42.78
N GLY A 136 -22.05 28.64 41.49
CA GLY A 136 -21.79 29.97 40.94
C GLY A 136 -20.31 30.03 40.59
N GLY A 137 -19.96 29.88 39.31
CA GLY A 137 -18.54 29.84 38.90
C GLY A 137 -18.33 29.67 37.41
N SER A 138 -18.74 30.69 36.66
CA SER A 138 -18.33 30.95 35.28
C SER A 138 -16.84 31.29 35.21
N VAL A 139 -16.06 30.66 34.32
CA VAL A 139 -14.92 31.22 33.55
C VAL A 139 -14.42 30.14 32.59
N GLY A 140 -14.50 30.35 31.27
CA GLY A 140 -13.38 30.83 30.44
C GLY A 140 -12.84 29.64 29.64
N GLY A 141 -13.05 29.51 28.33
CA GLY A 141 -12.57 30.44 27.31
C GLY A 141 -11.13 30.05 26.98
N GLY A 142 -10.91 29.35 25.86
CA GLY A 142 -9.57 28.95 25.43
C GLY A 142 -9.56 27.92 24.31
N ASP A 143 -10.00 28.33 23.12
CA ASP A 143 -9.46 27.76 21.88
C ASP A 143 -7.97 28.11 21.80
N PRO A 144 -7.14 27.20 21.28
CA PRO A 144 -6.13 27.66 20.35
C PRO A 144 -6.11 26.82 19.07
N ASP A 145 -6.39 27.51 17.97
CA ASP A 145 -5.80 27.25 16.67
C ASP A 145 -4.28 27.06 16.81
N GLY A 146 -3.76 26.00 16.20
CA GLY A 146 -2.34 25.66 16.16
C GLY A 146 -1.98 25.19 14.76
N ASP A 147 -1.79 26.17 13.88
CA ASP A 147 -1.30 26.11 12.51
C ASP A 147 0.20 25.77 12.46
N GLY A 148 0.53 24.49 12.54
CA GLY A 148 1.89 24.00 12.30
C GLY A 148 2.28 23.98 10.81
N SER A 149 2.41 25.16 10.19
CA SER A 149 3.01 25.34 8.88
C SER A 149 4.54 25.22 8.96
N GLY A 150 5.06 24.02 8.68
CA GLY A 150 6.50 23.75 8.57
C GLY A 150 6.92 23.64 7.10
N GLY A 151 7.19 24.78 6.46
CA GLY A 151 7.77 24.85 5.13
C GLY A 151 9.30 24.78 5.13
N ALA A 152 9.81 24.16 4.05
CA ALA A 152 11.04 24.49 3.31
C ALA A 152 12.42 24.42 3.97
N SER A 153 13.27 23.53 3.43
CA SER A 153 14.62 23.81 2.89
C SER A 153 15.18 22.47 2.38
N GLY A 154 15.64 22.36 1.12
CA GLY A 154 17.07 22.48 0.79
C GLY A 154 17.85 21.33 1.47
N ASP A 155 18.36 20.33 0.77
CA ASP A 155 19.54 20.55 -0.05
C ASP A 155 19.69 19.58 -1.23
N ARG A 156 20.18 20.18 -2.31
CA ARG A 156 20.86 19.53 -3.43
C ARG A 156 22.22 19.08 -2.93
N ASP A 157 22.51 17.80 -3.04
CA ASP A 157 23.90 17.36 -3.26
C ASP A 157 23.98 16.74 -4.65
N ALA A 158 24.42 17.59 -5.57
CA ALA A 158 25.14 17.16 -6.74
C ALA A 158 26.49 16.62 -6.24
N ASN A 159 26.76 15.34 -6.45
CA ASN A 159 28.13 14.86 -6.45
C ASN A 159 28.43 14.30 -7.83
N GLU A 160 28.94 15.21 -8.65
CA GLU A 160 29.71 14.97 -9.85
C GLU A 160 30.98 14.20 -9.44
N GLY A 161 31.05 12.93 -9.83
CA GLY A 161 32.28 12.14 -9.78
C GLY A 161 32.63 11.71 -11.20
N ALA A 162 33.02 12.68 -12.02
CA ALA A 162 33.69 12.46 -13.28
C ALA A 162 35.20 12.23 -13.04
N GLU A 163 35.78 11.41 -13.91
CA GLU A 163 37.23 11.28 -14.20
C GLU A 163 38.02 10.47 -13.14
N ALA A 164 38.96 9.58 -13.47
CA ALA A 164 39.86 9.47 -14.63
C ALA A 164 40.22 7.98 -14.85
N SER A 165 40.45 7.51 -16.09
CA SER A 165 41.78 7.18 -16.69
C SER A 165 42.53 6.09 -15.89
N GLU A 166 42.98 4.96 -16.44
CA GLU A 166 43.59 4.62 -17.74
C GLU A 166 43.22 3.19 -18.22
#